data_AF-A0A0A9HV19-F1
#
_entry.id   AF-A0A0A9HV19-F1
#
_cell.length_a   1.000
_cell.length_b   1.000
_cell.length_c   1.000
_cell.angle_alpha   90.00
_cell.angle_beta   90.00
_cell.angle_gamma   90.00
#
_symmetry.space_group_name_H-M   'P 1'
#
loop_
_entity.id
_entity.type
_entity.pdbx_description
1 polymer ?
#
loop_
_entity_poly.entity_id
_entity_poly.type
_entity_poly.pdbx_seq_one_letter_code
_entity_poly.pdbx_strand_id
1 'polypeptide(L)'
;MRMYICFDACKRGFLARCRKVIGLDGCFFKGPTTGELICAMGRDGNNQMYPIAWVVVEKETNESWDWFCDLLFRDLYIGDGEGWVIISDQQKGLINAVENWVPQAEHWMCARHIYANWRKRFKDRILQKKFWRCAKAPCLNLFNYHKADLAKDAPAGAEAIMRTDPQHWSRAWFKLGSNCDSVDNMCESFNHSIVESRFLPIISMLEWIRCKVMVRIQVNWNKADRWTGQICPNILKKLNGFINESVLCHAIYNGSDSYEVSHREERFSVNLDTKTCSCRYWQLSGLPCPHAISAIHWKTSRLDDYIASCYSI
;
A
#
# COMPACT_ATOMS: atom_id res chain seq x y z
N MET A 1 -21.10 -22.23 -6.25
CA MET A 1 -21.55 -21.80 -4.92
C MET A 1 -20.83 -20.52 -4.61
N ARG A 2 -21.57 -19.46 -4.25
CA ARG A 2 -20.98 -18.19 -3.79
C ARG A 2 -21.27 -18.00 -2.31
N MET A 3 -20.26 -17.57 -1.54
CA MET A 3 -20.41 -17.31 -0.12
C MET A 3 -19.60 -16.08 0.27
N TYR A 4 -20.24 -15.10 0.87
CA TYR A 4 -19.63 -13.85 1.34
C TYR A 4 -19.45 -13.87 2.84
N ILE A 5 -18.24 -13.61 3.30
CA ILE A 5 -17.86 -13.56 4.71
C ILE A 5 -17.35 -12.17 5.05
N CYS A 6 -18.11 -11.45 5.84
CA CYS A 6 -17.76 -10.14 6.39
C CYS A 6 -18.19 -10.10 7.85
N PHE A 7 -17.24 -10.15 8.77
CA PHE A 7 -17.55 -10.08 10.19
C PHE A 7 -17.81 -8.62 10.57
N ASP A 8 -18.93 -8.36 11.24
CA ASP A 8 -19.30 -7.03 11.69
C ASP A 8 -18.19 -6.33 12.50
N ALA A 9 -17.49 -7.09 13.36
CA ALA A 9 -16.36 -6.57 14.12
C ALA A 9 -15.19 -6.12 13.23
N CYS A 10 -14.86 -6.87 12.17
CA CYS A 10 -13.81 -6.49 11.22
C CYS A 10 -14.22 -5.23 10.44
N LYS A 11 -15.47 -5.19 9.96
CA LYS A 11 -16.05 -4.04 9.25
C LYS A 11 -15.95 -2.77 10.09
N ARG A 12 -16.48 -2.80 11.31
CA ARG A 12 -16.46 -1.63 12.21
C ARG A 12 -15.03 -1.22 12.59
N GLY A 13 -14.16 -2.18 12.89
CA GLY A 13 -12.77 -1.89 13.23
C GLY A 13 -12.00 -1.24 12.08
N PHE A 14 -12.24 -1.69 10.85
CA PHE A 14 -11.67 -1.07 9.65
C PHE A 14 -12.14 0.38 9.49
N LEU A 15 -13.45 0.62 9.48
CA LEU A 15 -14.03 1.96 9.31
C LEU A 15 -13.63 2.94 10.42
N ALA A 16 -13.44 2.45 11.65
CA ALA A 16 -13.12 3.31 12.79
C ALA A 16 -11.66 3.79 12.81
N ARG A 17 -10.69 2.96 12.39
CA ARG A 17 -9.26 3.21 12.66
C ARG A 17 -8.29 2.86 11.53
N CYS A 18 -8.73 2.15 10.49
CA CYS A 18 -7.84 1.83 9.36
C CYS A 18 -7.82 2.96 8.33
N ARG A 19 -6.81 2.94 7.46
CA ARG A 19 -6.76 3.86 6.32
C ARG A 19 -7.77 3.44 5.26
N LYS A 20 -8.25 4.43 4.50
CA LYS A 20 -9.14 4.27 3.33
C LYS A 20 -8.42 3.64 2.13
N VAL A 21 -7.79 2.49 2.36
CA VAL A 21 -7.01 1.74 1.38
C VAL A 21 -7.42 0.28 1.46
N ILE A 22 -7.89 -0.27 0.35
CA ILE A 22 -8.35 -1.66 0.24
C ILE A 22 -7.54 -2.37 -0.83
N GLY A 23 -6.90 -3.47 -0.45
CA GLY A 23 -6.35 -4.45 -1.37
C GLY A 23 -7.44 -5.43 -1.80
N LEU A 24 -7.50 -5.74 -3.09
CA LEU A 24 -8.38 -6.76 -3.67
C LEU A 24 -7.52 -7.74 -4.47
N ASP A 25 -7.70 -9.04 -4.22
CA ASP A 25 -6.97 -10.11 -4.90
C ASP A 25 -7.70 -11.41 -4.70
N GLY A 26 -7.51 -12.35 -5.62
CA GLY A 26 -7.99 -13.70 -5.43
C GLY A 26 -6.92 -14.76 -5.62
N CYS A 27 -7.29 -15.98 -5.24
CA CYS A 27 -6.38 -17.09 -5.27
C CYS A 27 -7.13 -18.42 -5.45
N PHE A 28 -6.58 -19.26 -6.33
CA PHE A 28 -7.16 -20.56 -6.65
C PHE A 28 -7.16 -21.51 -5.45
N PHE A 29 -8.20 -22.33 -5.34
CA PHE A 29 -8.16 -23.52 -4.51
C PHE A 29 -7.09 -24.49 -5.02
N LYS A 30 -6.54 -25.28 -4.11
CA LYS A 30 -5.46 -26.24 -4.42
C LYS A 30 -5.85 -27.69 -4.16
N GLY A 31 -7.00 -27.90 -3.53
CA GLY A 31 -7.53 -29.21 -3.18
C GLY A 31 -8.44 -29.82 -4.26
N PRO A 32 -9.27 -30.82 -3.88
CA PRO A 32 -10.17 -31.48 -4.81
C PRO A 32 -11.38 -30.61 -5.22
N THR A 33 -11.62 -29.51 -4.50
CA THR A 33 -12.68 -28.55 -4.84
C THR A 33 -12.16 -27.54 -5.85
N THR A 34 -13.00 -27.20 -6.82
CA THR A 34 -12.74 -26.11 -7.77
C THR A 34 -13.36 -24.81 -7.27
N GLY A 35 -12.72 -23.70 -7.61
CA GLY A 35 -13.15 -22.38 -7.19
C GLY A 35 -11.98 -21.53 -6.74
N GLU A 36 -12.32 -20.32 -6.33
CA GLU A 36 -11.36 -19.29 -5.98
C GLU A 36 -11.82 -18.58 -4.71
N LEU A 37 -10.83 -18.20 -3.88
CA LEU A 37 -11.05 -17.32 -2.75
C LEU A 37 -10.63 -15.92 -3.18
N ILE A 38 -11.57 -14.99 -3.18
CA ILE A 38 -11.27 -13.57 -3.36
C ILE A 38 -11.31 -12.89 -2.00
N CYS A 39 -10.38 -11.98 -1.72
CA CYS A 39 -10.26 -11.31 -0.43
C CYS A 39 -10.10 -9.80 -0.57
N ALA A 40 -10.64 -9.10 0.43
CA ALA A 40 -10.46 -7.68 0.66
C ALA A 40 -9.68 -7.46 1.95
N MET A 41 -8.53 -6.79 1.84
CA MET A 41 -7.62 -6.54 2.94
C MET A 41 -7.33 -5.05 3.07
N GLY A 42 -7.50 -4.49 4.27
CA GLY A 42 -7.21 -3.11 4.60
C GLY A 42 -5.83 -2.93 5.24
N ARG A 43 -5.46 -1.67 5.46
CA ARG A 43 -4.21 -1.31 6.14
C ARG A 43 -4.47 -0.47 7.38
N ASP A 44 -4.01 -0.95 8.53
CA ASP A 44 -4.15 -0.23 9.79
C ASP A 44 -3.14 0.92 9.93
N GLY A 45 -3.30 1.71 11.00
CA GLY A 45 -2.36 2.78 11.39
C GLY A 45 -0.96 2.28 11.73
N ASN A 46 -0.75 0.99 12.00
CA ASN A 46 0.56 0.41 12.28
C ASN A 46 1.20 -0.25 11.04
N ASN A 47 0.74 0.13 9.83
CA ASN A 47 1.20 -0.46 8.56
C ASN A 47 1.00 -1.99 8.46
N GLN A 48 0.14 -2.59 9.28
CA GLN A 48 -0.20 -3.99 9.19
C GLN A 48 -1.40 -4.22 8.28
N MET A 49 -1.44 -5.42 7.73
CA MET A 49 -2.60 -5.94 7.01
C MET A 49 -3.73 -6.24 7.99
N TYR A 50 -4.93 -5.78 7.63
CA TYR A 50 -6.18 -5.90 8.37
C TYR A 50 -7.23 -6.64 7.51
N PRO A 51 -7.75 -7.80 7.93
CA PRO A 51 -8.78 -8.51 7.17
C PRO A 51 -10.12 -7.77 7.20
N ILE A 52 -10.73 -7.57 6.02
CA ILE A 52 -12.05 -6.95 5.90
C ILE A 52 -13.10 -8.03 5.60
N ALA A 53 -13.01 -8.64 4.42
CA ALA A 53 -13.97 -9.62 3.94
C ALA A 53 -13.32 -10.59 2.95
N TRP A 54 -13.96 -11.72 2.70
CA TRP A 54 -13.59 -12.65 1.63
C TRP A 54 -14.81 -13.38 1.09
N VAL A 55 -14.68 -13.86 -0.15
CA VAL A 55 -15.71 -14.67 -0.82
C VAL A 55 -15.12 -15.95 -1.37
N VAL A 56 -15.98 -16.97 -1.40
CA VAL A 56 -15.80 -18.15 -2.25
C VAL A 56 -16.62 -17.92 -3.52
N VAL A 57 -16.00 -18.13 -4.67
CA VAL A 57 -16.65 -18.04 -5.98
C VAL A 57 -16.24 -19.24 -6.84
N GLU A 58 -17.08 -19.56 -7.82
CA GLU A 58 -16.82 -20.64 -8.78
C GLU A 58 -15.62 -20.37 -9.69
N LYS A 59 -15.41 -19.10 -10.05
CA LYS A 59 -14.31 -18.63 -10.90
C LYS A 59 -14.21 -17.12 -10.82
N GLU A 60 -13.01 -16.59 -10.96
CA GLU A 60 -12.78 -15.17 -11.15
C GLU A 60 -13.27 -14.71 -12.54
N THR A 61 -14.43 -14.07 -12.55
CA THR A 61 -15.10 -13.51 -13.73
C THR A 61 -15.55 -12.07 -13.46
N ASN A 62 -15.98 -11.36 -14.49
CA ASN A 62 -16.56 -10.03 -14.31
C ASN A 62 -17.76 -10.06 -13.36
N GLU A 63 -18.61 -11.08 -13.47
CA GLU A 63 -19.80 -11.22 -12.63
C GLU A 63 -19.45 -11.49 -11.16
N SER A 64 -18.44 -12.33 -10.90
CA SER A 64 -18.01 -12.61 -9.52
C SER A 64 -17.37 -11.40 -8.85
N TRP A 65 -16.60 -10.61 -9.61
CA TRP A 65 -16.00 -9.37 -9.11
C TRP A 65 -17.04 -8.28 -8.88
N ASP A 66 -17.96 -8.09 -9.83
CA ASP A 66 -19.07 -7.16 -9.68
C ASP A 66 -19.90 -7.47 -8.43
N TRP A 67 -20.27 -8.74 -8.26
CA TRP A 67 -21.01 -9.22 -7.07
C TRP A 67 -20.24 -9.00 -5.77
N PHE A 68 -18.93 -9.28 -5.73
CA PHE A 68 -18.14 -9.06 -4.52
C PHE A 68 -17.96 -7.57 -4.19
N CYS A 69 -17.68 -6.74 -5.20
CA CYS A 69 -17.52 -5.30 -5.06
C CYS A 69 -18.82 -4.63 -4.60
N ASP A 70 -19.97 -5.02 -5.16
CA ASP A 70 -21.30 -4.55 -4.71
C ASP A 70 -21.48 -4.75 -3.20
N LEU A 71 -21.30 -5.99 -2.73
CA LEU A 71 -21.44 -6.33 -1.32
C LEU A 71 -20.43 -5.58 -0.45
N LEU A 72 -19.15 -5.61 -0.82
CA LEU A 72 -18.07 -4.99 -0.05
C LEU A 72 -18.25 -3.48 0.09
N PHE A 73 -18.50 -2.78 -1.00
CA PHE A 73 -18.53 -1.32 -1.01
C PHE A 73 -19.79 -0.77 -0.36
N ARG A 74 -20.92 -1.49 -0.46
CA ARG A 74 -22.12 -1.18 0.33
C ARG A 74 -21.92 -1.39 1.81
N ASP A 75 -21.31 -2.52 2.21
CA ASP A 75 -21.03 -2.80 3.63
C ASP A 75 -20.11 -1.72 4.23
N LEU A 76 -19.15 -1.23 3.46
CA LEU A 76 -18.21 -0.20 3.88
C LEU A 76 -18.71 1.24 3.69
N TYR A 77 -19.92 1.44 3.15
CA TYR A 77 -20.50 2.75 2.87
C TYR A 77 -19.55 3.68 2.09
N ILE A 78 -18.89 3.14 1.05
CA ILE A 78 -17.83 3.86 0.32
C ILE A 78 -18.38 4.97 -0.58
N GLY A 79 -19.64 4.88 -1.00
CA GLY A 79 -20.21 5.82 -1.97
C GLY A 79 -19.56 5.64 -3.35
N ASP A 80 -19.20 6.75 -3.99
CA ASP A 80 -18.53 6.77 -5.31
C ASP A 80 -17.02 6.53 -5.23
N GLY A 81 -16.46 6.34 -4.03
CA GLY A 81 -15.04 6.08 -3.83
C GLY A 81 -14.18 7.33 -3.58
N GLU A 82 -14.75 8.53 -3.47
CA GLU A 82 -13.94 9.72 -3.24
C GLU A 82 -13.04 9.60 -1.98
N GLY A 83 -11.74 9.84 -2.17
CA GLY A 83 -10.74 9.73 -1.11
C GLY A 83 -10.36 8.29 -0.72
N TRP A 84 -10.87 7.28 -1.42
CA TRP A 84 -10.47 5.88 -1.26
C TRP A 84 -9.41 5.47 -2.27
N VAL A 85 -8.60 4.50 -1.86
CA VAL A 85 -7.62 3.84 -2.73
C VAL A 85 -7.95 2.36 -2.80
N ILE A 86 -8.05 1.84 -4.01
CA ILE A 86 -8.15 0.41 -4.29
C ILE A 86 -6.82 -0.05 -4.86
N ILE A 87 -6.23 -1.12 -4.32
CA ILE A 87 -5.01 -1.74 -4.82
C ILE A 87 -5.34 -3.15 -5.30
N SER A 88 -5.05 -3.47 -6.55
CA SER A 88 -5.31 -4.82 -7.06
C SER A 88 -4.33 -5.30 -8.11
N ASP A 89 -4.53 -6.51 -8.63
CA ASP A 89 -3.88 -6.97 -9.85
C ASP A 89 -4.50 -6.31 -11.10
N GLN A 90 -4.03 -6.71 -12.30
CA GLN A 90 -4.49 -6.18 -13.59
C GLN A 90 -5.63 -7.01 -14.20
N GLN A 91 -6.43 -7.70 -13.39
CA GLN A 91 -7.51 -8.51 -13.92
C GLN A 91 -8.66 -7.63 -14.42
N LYS A 92 -9.05 -7.81 -15.69
CA LYS A 92 -10.07 -6.97 -16.35
C LYS A 92 -11.42 -6.93 -15.61
N GLY A 93 -11.88 -8.06 -15.07
CA GLY A 93 -13.16 -8.11 -14.35
C GLY A 93 -13.16 -7.28 -13.08
N LEU A 94 -12.03 -7.25 -12.37
CA LEU A 94 -11.85 -6.43 -11.19
C LEU A 94 -11.77 -4.94 -11.54
N ILE A 95 -11.02 -4.57 -12.58
CA ILE A 95 -10.95 -3.18 -13.04
C ILE A 95 -12.34 -2.65 -13.39
N ASN A 96 -13.12 -3.42 -14.15
CA ASN A 96 -14.48 -3.03 -14.52
C ASN A 96 -15.39 -2.87 -13.29
N ALA A 97 -15.28 -3.77 -12.30
CA ALA A 97 -16.08 -3.69 -11.08
C ALA A 97 -15.74 -2.46 -10.23
N VAL A 98 -14.45 -2.13 -10.11
CA VAL A 98 -14.00 -0.92 -9.38
C VAL A 98 -14.49 0.34 -10.09
N GLU A 99 -14.35 0.42 -11.41
CA GLU A 99 -14.82 1.56 -12.21
C GLU A 99 -16.34 1.74 -12.14
N ASN A 100 -17.10 0.65 -12.09
CA ASN A 100 -18.56 0.68 -11.99
C ASN A 100 -19.04 1.18 -10.61
N TRP A 101 -18.50 0.62 -9.53
CA TRP A 101 -19.04 0.86 -8.18
C TRP A 101 -18.40 2.05 -7.47
N VAL A 102 -17.12 2.32 -7.72
CA VAL A 102 -16.36 3.38 -7.02
C VAL A 102 -15.53 4.20 -8.03
N PRO A 103 -16.17 4.87 -9.01
CA PRO A 103 -15.48 5.55 -10.11
C PRO A 103 -14.54 6.68 -9.68
N GLN A 104 -14.74 7.27 -8.50
CA GLN A 104 -13.87 8.33 -7.94
C GLN A 104 -12.72 7.79 -7.09
N ALA A 105 -12.72 6.49 -6.77
CA ALA A 105 -11.60 5.87 -6.07
C ALA A 105 -10.35 5.87 -6.93
N GLU A 106 -9.20 6.06 -6.29
CA GLU A 106 -7.93 5.89 -6.97
C GLU A 106 -7.59 4.41 -7.09
N HIS A 107 -7.43 3.91 -8.31
CA HIS A 107 -7.12 2.50 -8.56
C HIS A 107 -5.63 2.30 -8.86
N TRP A 108 -4.93 1.64 -7.94
CA TRP A 108 -3.52 1.29 -8.06
C TRP A 108 -3.34 -0.17 -8.46
N MET A 109 -2.62 -0.38 -9.56
CA MET A 109 -2.14 -1.69 -9.97
C MET A 109 -0.95 -2.08 -9.09
N CYS A 110 -0.97 -3.31 -8.59
CA CYS A 110 0.07 -3.85 -7.73
C CYS A 110 1.40 -3.98 -8.49
N ALA A 111 2.41 -3.21 -8.08
CA ALA A 111 3.72 -3.21 -8.70
C ALA A 111 4.42 -4.57 -8.63
N ARG A 112 4.06 -5.45 -7.67
CA ARG A 112 4.54 -6.84 -7.62
C ARG A 112 4.09 -7.66 -8.82
N HIS A 113 2.86 -7.49 -9.29
CA HIS A 113 2.35 -8.16 -10.49
C HIS A 113 3.03 -7.64 -11.76
N ILE A 114 3.20 -6.31 -11.85
CA ILE A 114 3.98 -5.68 -12.94
C ILE A 114 5.41 -6.21 -12.95
N TYR A 115 6.06 -6.27 -11.79
CA TYR A 115 7.40 -6.81 -11.62
C TYR A 115 7.48 -8.28 -12.02
N ALA A 116 6.52 -9.12 -11.61
CA ALA A 116 6.51 -10.54 -11.91
C ALA A 116 6.49 -10.80 -13.43
N ASN A 117 5.70 -10.01 -14.17
CA ASN A 117 5.67 -10.06 -15.62
C ASN A 117 6.96 -9.51 -16.26
N TRP A 118 7.46 -8.38 -15.77
CA TRP A 118 8.70 -7.77 -16.25
C TRP A 118 9.93 -8.69 -16.04
N ARG A 119 10.04 -9.32 -14.86
CA ARG A 119 11.13 -10.22 -14.47
C ARG A 119 11.25 -11.45 -15.37
N LYS A 120 10.18 -11.88 -16.05
CA LYS A 120 10.24 -12.99 -17.03
C LYS A 120 11.29 -12.73 -18.11
N ARG A 121 11.47 -11.47 -18.50
CA ARG A 121 12.45 -11.01 -19.49
C ARG A 121 13.74 -10.48 -18.87
N PHE A 122 13.66 -9.85 -17.70
CA PHE A 122 14.80 -9.19 -17.04
C PHE A 122 15.10 -9.85 -15.68
N LYS A 123 15.94 -10.89 -15.67
CA LYS A 123 16.13 -11.78 -14.51
C LYS A 123 17.16 -11.30 -13.48
N ASP A 124 18.02 -10.35 -13.85
CA ASP A 124 19.12 -9.88 -12.99
C ASP A 124 18.61 -9.21 -11.70
N ARG A 125 19.24 -9.53 -10.57
CA ARG A 125 18.97 -8.97 -9.25
C ARG A 125 19.27 -7.47 -9.17
N ILE A 126 20.24 -6.96 -9.93
CA ILE A 126 20.55 -5.53 -10.03
C ILE A 126 19.36 -4.81 -10.69
N LEU A 127 18.88 -5.36 -11.81
CA LEU A 127 17.71 -4.85 -12.54
C LEU A 127 16.45 -4.87 -11.67
N GLN A 128 16.26 -5.90 -10.83
CA GLN A 128 15.20 -5.93 -9.82
C GLN A 128 15.27 -4.72 -8.88
N LYS A 129 16.45 -4.39 -8.32
CA LYS A 129 16.59 -3.25 -7.42
C LYS A 129 16.24 -1.94 -8.13
N LYS A 130 16.68 -1.79 -9.40
CA LYS A 130 16.39 -0.61 -10.22
C LYS A 130 14.90 -0.48 -10.57
N PHE A 131 14.21 -1.58 -10.87
CA PHE A 131 12.75 -1.60 -11.04
C PHE A 131 12.04 -1.07 -9.78
N TRP A 132 12.38 -1.58 -8.60
CA TRP A 132 11.72 -1.18 -7.35
C TRP A 132 12.01 0.28 -6.96
N ARG A 133 13.17 0.82 -7.35
CA ARG A 133 13.46 2.26 -7.23
C ARG A 133 12.51 3.10 -8.10
N CYS A 134 12.23 2.65 -9.32
CA CYS A 134 11.23 3.31 -10.18
C CYS A 134 9.82 3.21 -9.57
N ALA A 135 9.38 2.01 -9.16
CA ALA A 135 8.06 1.80 -8.57
C ALA A 135 7.83 2.68 -7.33
N LYS A 136 8.83 2.79 -6.45
CA LYS A 136 8.74 3.50 -5.17
C LYS A 136 9.16 4.97 -5.24
N ALA A 137 9.54 5.47 -6.42
CA ALA A 137 9.88 6.88 -6.61
C ALA A 137 8.68 7.76 -6.20
N PRO A 138 8.85 8.74 -5.31
CA PRO A 138 7.72 9.53 -4.81
C PRO A 138 7.29 10.67 -5.74
N CYS A 139 8.12 11.04 -6.71
CA CYS A 139 7.82 12.08 -7.70
C CYS A 139 8.39 11.75 -9.09
N LEU A 140 7.91 12.44 -10.11
CA LEU A 140 8.30 12.23 -11.51
C LEU A 140 9.80 12.42 -11.76
N ASN A 141 10.41 13.41 -11.12
CA ASN A 141 11.85 13.67 -11.28
C ASN A 141 12.68 12.47 -10.82
N LEU A 142 12.38 11.94 -9.62
CA LEU A 142 13.06 10.75 -9.09
C LEU A 142 12.72 9.49 -9.89
N PHE A 143 11.50 9.37 -10.41
CA PHE A 143 11.14 8.27 -11.30
C PHE A 143 11.98 8.30 -12.57
N ASN A 144 12.07 9.46 -13.23
CA ASN A 144 12.84 9.64 -14.46
C ASN A 144 14.34 9.40 -14.22
N TYR A 145 14.87 9.87 -13.09
CA TYR A 145 16.25 9.57 -12.66
C TYR A 145 16.49 8.06 -12.52
N HIS A 146 15.62 7.35 -11.78
CA HIS A 146 15.76 5.90 -11.60
C HIS A 146 15.53 5.11 -12.90
N LYS A 147 14.65 5.58 -13.78
CA LYS A 147 14.45 5.02 -15.12
C LYS A 147 15.68 5.20 -16.00
N ALA A 148 16.34 6.36 -15.95
CA ALA A 148 17.60 6.59 -16.65
C ALA A 148 18.71 5.68 -16.11
N ASP A 149 18.79 5.49 -14.79
CA ASP A 149 19.71 4.52 -14.17
C ASP A 149 19.42 3.08 -14.62
N LEU A 150 18.13 2.68 -14.72
CA LEU A 150 17.74 1.38 -15.29
C LEU A 150 18.15 1.25 -16.76
N ALA A 151 18.00 2.31 -17.54
CA ALA A 151 18.33 2.31 -18.96
C ALA A 151 19.83 2.14 -19.24
N LYS A 152 20.72 2.51 -18.31
CA LYS A 152 22.17 2.29 -18.44
C LYS A 152 22.53 0.80 -18.56
N ASP A 153 21.83 -0.06 -17.81
CA ASP A 153 22.09 -1.51 -17.81
C ASP A 153 21.13 -2.26 -18.74
N ALA A 154 19.90 -1.78 -18.87
CA ALA A 154 18.85 -2.43 -19.66
C ALA A 154 17.90 -1.40 -20.30
N PRO A 155 18.28 -0.80 -21.44
CA PRO A 155 17.43 0.14 -22.19
C PRO A 155 16.04 -0.45 -22.49
N ALA A 156 16.01 -1.70 -22.97
CA ALA A 156 14.76 -2.42 -23.24
C ALA A 156 13.92 -2.66 -21.97
N GLY A 157 14.57 -2.76 -20.80
CA GLY A 157 13.89 -2.89 -19.51
C GLY A 157 13.21 -1.58 -19.08
N ALA A 158 13.90 -0.46 -19.27
CA ALA A 158 13.36 0.88 -19.04
C ALA A 158 12.21 1.23 -20.00
N GLU A 159 12.28 0.79 -21.25
CA GLU A 159 11.16 0.93 -22.19
C GLU A 159 9.98 0.03 -21.80
N ALA A 160 10.26 -1.21 -21.39
CA ALA A 160 9.22 -2.16 -21.00
C ALA A 160 8.37 -1.68 -19.81
N ILE A 161 8.97 -1.00 -18.82
CA ILE A 161 8.17 -0.44 -17.71
C ILE A 161 7.24 0.69 -18.17
N MET A 162 7.62 1.47 -19.18
CA MET A 162 6.77 2.56 -19.70
C MET A 162 5.55 2.03 -20.46
N ARG A 163 5.66 0.85 -21.07
CA ARG A 163 4.55 0.17 -21.76
C ARG A 163 3.51 -0.45 -20.82
N THR A 164 3.67 -0.27 -19.51
CA THR A 164 2.76 -0.80 -18.47
C THR A 164 1.99 0.30 -17.75
N ASP A 165 1.93 1.49 -18.34
CA ASP A 165 1.22 2.67 -17.81
C ASP A 165 1.60 2.97 -16.34
N PRO A 166 2.83 3.45 -16.09
CA PRO A 166 3.38 3.63 -14.74
C PRO A 166 2.54 4.53 -13.83
N GLN A 167 1.67 5.36 -14.41
CA GLN A 167 0.69 6.15 -13.68
C GLN A 167 -0.20 5.32 -12.74
N HIS A 168 -0.42 4.04 -13.03
CA HIS A 168 -1.28 3.17 -12.23
C HIS A 168 -0.53 2.36 -11.16
N TRP A 169 0.80 2.24 -11.19
CA TRP A 169 1.53 1.38 -10.23
C TRP A 169 2.76 2.01 -9.60
N SER A 170 3.25 3.13 -10.14
CA SER A 170 4.35 3.88 -9.56
C SER A 170 3.83 4.99 -8.67
N ARG A 171 4.41 5.07 -7.47
CA ARG A 171 4.08 6.08 -6.47
C ARG A 171 4.26 7.52 -6.97
N ALA A 172 5.05 7.73 -8.03
CA ALA A 172 5.33 9.04 -8.58
C ALA A 172 4.08 9.76 -9.12
N TRP A 173 3.03 9.01 -9.48
CA TRP A 173 1.77 9.54 -10.00
C TRP A 173 0.60 9.49 -9.01
N PHE A 174 0.72 8.74 -7.92
CA PHE A 174 -0.39 8.55 -6.98
C PHE A 174 -0.89 9.87 -6.41
N LYS A 175 -2.20 10.03 -6.20
CA LYS A 175 -2.77 11.25 -5.60
C LYS A 175 -2.37 11.35 -4.12
N LEU A 176 -2.42 12.56 -3.60
CA LEU A 176 -2.10 12.85 -2.20
C LEU A 176 -3.35 12.61 -1.32
N GLY A 177 -3.15 12.40 -0.02
CA GLY A 177 -4.23 12.35 0.97
C GLY A 177 -4.58 10.96 1.51
N SER A 178 -4.17 9.88 0.84
CA SER A 178 -4.42 8.50 1.31
C SER A 178 -3.50 8.06 2.46
N ASN A 179 -2.44 8.82 2.75
CA ASN A 179 -1.39 8.47 3.71
C ASN A 179 -0.89 7.03 3.51
N CYS A 180 -0.71 6.64 2.25
CA CYS A 180 -0.31 5.30 1.86
C CYS A 180 0.83 5.37 0.87
N ASP A 181 1.98 4.84 1.28
CA ASP A 181 3.15 4.75 0.42
C ASP A 181 3.32 3.34 -0.17
N SER A 182 2.35 2.44 0.02
CA SER A 182 2.46 1.09 -0.53
C SER A 182 2.27 1.09 -2.05
N VAL A 183 3.05 0.27 -2.74
CA VAL A 183 2.89 -0.04 -4.18
C VAL A 183 2.56 -1.52 -4.39
N ASP A 184 2.41 -2.27 -3.29
CA ASP A 184 2.16 -3.70 -3.29
C ASP A 184 0.80 -3.98 -2.66
N ASN A 185 0.11 -4.98 -3.18
CA ASN A 185 -1.12 -5.49 -2.61
C ASN A 185 -0.82 -6.29 -1.33
N MET A 186 -1.55 -6.02 -0.26
CA MET A 186 -1.42 -6.74 1.00
C MET A 186 -2.13 -8.09 1.00
N CYS A 187 -3.10 -8.30 0.09
CA CYS A 187 -3.74 -9.60 -0.10
C CYS A 187 -2.75 -10.71 -0.42
N GLU A 188 -1.64 -10.40 -1.09
CA GLU A 188 -0.56 -11.36 -1.35
C GLU A 188 -0.02 -12.01 -0.06
N SER A 189 0.12 -11.22 1.01
CA SER A 189 0.57 -11.75 2.31
C SER A 189 -0.50 -12.61 2.96
N PHE A 190 -1.78 -12.25 2.79
CA PHE A 190 -2.91 -13.05 3.26
C PHE A 190 -3.00 -14.38 2.51
N ASN A 191 -3.00 -14.33 1.18
CA ASN A 191 -3.06 -15.46 0.26
C ASN A 191 -1.93 -16.46 0.51
N HIS A 192 -0.72 -15.96 0.80
CA HIS A 192 0.40 -16.80 1.23
C HIS A 192 0.15 -17.45 2.60
N SER A 193 -0.45 -16.72 3.55
CA SER A 193 -0.72 -17.25 4.89
C SER A 193 -1.79 -18.35 4.91
N ILE A 194 -2.66 -18.42 3.90
CA ILE A 194 -3.78 -19.39 3.84
C ILE A 194 -3.53 -20.52 2.82
N VAL A 195 -2.30 -20.70 2.33
CA VAL A 195 -1.99 -21.73 1.31
C VAL A 195 -2.45 -23.12 1.73
N GLU A 196 -2.22 -23.51 2.98
CA GLU A 196 -2.56 -24.84 3.50
C GLU A 196 -4.07 -25.07 3.55
N SER A 197 -4.85 -24.07 3.98
CA SER A 197 -6.31 -24.21 4.08
C SER A 197 -6.96 -24.35 2.71
N ARG A 198 -6.33 -23.87 1.63
CA ARG A 198 -6.85 -23.99 0.25
C ARG A 198 -6.86 -25.42 -0.31
N PHE A 199 -6.27 -26.37 0.41
CA PHE A 199 -6.38 -27.80 0.09
C PHE A 199 -7.61 -28.47 0.72
N LEU A 200 -8.29 -27.79 1.66
CA LEU A 200 -9.44 -28.32 2.38
C LEU A 200 -10.74 -28.14 1.58
N PRO A 201 -11.79 -28.91 1.90
CA PRO A 201 -13.15 -28.60 1.45
C PRO A 201 -13.59 -27.19 1.87
N ILE A 202 -14.49 -26.57 1.10
CA ILE A 202 -14.87 -25.15 1.24
C ILE A 202 -15.21 -24.77 2.69
N ILE A 203 -16.06 -25.54 3.37
CA ILE A 203 -16.48 -25.22 4.75
C ILE A 203 -15.29 -25.30 5.72
N SER A 204 -14.48 -26.35 5.63
CA SER A 204 -13.28 -26.50 6.46
C SER A 204 -12.22 -25.43 6.17
N MET A 205 -12.06 -25.01 4.91
CA MET A 205 -11.19 -23.90 4.53
C MET A 205 -11.68 -22.59 5.16
N LEU A 206 -12.96 -22.27 5.03
CA LEU A 206 -13.55 -21.05 5.59
C LEU A 206 -13.45 -21.00 7.11
N GLU A 207 -13.69 -22.13 7.78
CA GLU A 207 -13.54 -22.26 9.22
C GLU A 207 -12.10 -22.06 9.67
N TRP A 208 -11.14 -22.62 8.93
CA TRP A 208 -9.72 -22.41 9.21
C TRP A 208 -9.31 -20.95 9.03
N ILE A 209 -9.75 -20.30 7.94
CA ILE A 209 -9.48 -18.88 7.68
C ILE A 209 -10.09 -18.01 8.79
N ARG A 210 -11.34 -18.30 9.20
CA ARG A 210 -12.01 -17.62 10.32
C ARG A 210 -11.17 -17.72 11.60
N CYS A 211 -10.78 -18.93 12.00
CA CYS A 211 -9.95 -19.15 13.18
C CYS A 211 -8.62 -18.39 13.10
N LYS A 212 -7.96 -18.41 11.94
CA LYS A 212 -6.70 -17.69 11.72
C LYS A 212 -6.86 -16.17 11.85
N VAL A 213 -7.92 -15.62 11.27
CA VAL A 213 -8.24 -14.19 11.39
C VAL A 213 -8.51 -13.82 12.84
N MET A 214 -9.29 -14.62 13.58
CA MET A 214 -9.58 -14.35 14.99
C MET A 214 -8.34 -14.43 15.88
N VAL A 215 -7.49 -15.45 15.70
CA VAL A 215 -6.22 -15.55 16.41
C VAL A 215 -5.32 -14.35 16.11
N ARG A 216 -5.24 -13.92 14.84
CA ARG A 216 -4.48 -12.74 14.45
C ARG A 216 -4.98 -11.47 15.13
N ILE A 217 -6.30 -11.28 15.18
CA ILE A 217 -6.92 -10.14 15.87
C ILE A 217 -6.54 -10.15 17.35
N GLN A 218 -6.67 -11.30 18.04
CA GLN A 218 -6.28 -11.42 19.45
C GLN A 218 -4.79 -11.11 19.67
N VAL A 219 -3.91 -11.65 18.82
CA VAL A 219 -2.46 -11.40 18.90
C VAL A 219 -2.14 -9.91 18.69
N ASN A 220 -2.83 -9.26 17.76
CA ASN A 220 -2.64 -7.83 17.51
C ASN A 220 -3.18 -6.98 18.66
N TRP A 221 -4.29 -7.36 19.26
CA TRP A 221 -4.83 -6.69 20.43
C TRP A 221 -3.89 -6.79 21.63
N ASN A 222 -3.39 -7.99 21.94
CA ASN A 222 -2.40 -8.21 23.01
C ASN A 222 -1.10 -7.42 22.80
N LYS A 223 -0.71 -7.17 21.54
CA LYS A 223 0.41 -6.30 21.22
C LYS A 223 0.07 -4.83 21.49
N ALA A 224 -1.10 -4.39 21.02
CA ALA A 224 -1.56 -3.01 21.16
C ALA A 224 -1.72 -2.59 22.64
N ASP A 225 -2.18 -3.49 23.49
CA ASP A 225 -2.32 -3.29 24.94
C ASP A 225 -0.99 -2.94 25.64
N ARG A 226 0.14 -3.34 25.05
CA ARG A 226 1.48 -3.09 25.58
C ARG A 226 2.11 -1.82 25.02
N TRP A 227 1.44 -1.08 24.16
CA TRP A 227 2.00 0.13 23.56
C TRP A 227 1.88 1.30 24.53
N THR A 228 3.00 1.99 24.76
CA THR A 228 3.09 3.10 25.72
C THR A 228 3.33 4.46 25.07
N GLY A 229 3.59 4.50 23.76
CA GLY A 229 3.86 5.71 23.00
C GLY A 229 2.60 6.33 22.38
N GLN A 230 2.77 7.47 21.71
CA GLN A 230 1.70 8.10 20.92
C GLN A 230 1.60 7.53 19.50
N ILE A 231 2.72 7.05 18.95
CA ILE A 231 2.85 6.59 17.57
C ILE A 231 2.97 5.06 17.51
N CYS A 232 2.31 4.47 16.52
CA CYS A 232 2.35 3.04 16.23
C CYS A 232 3.81 2.50 16.08
N PRO A 233 4.17 1.36 16.72
CA PRO A 233 5.56 0.88 16.76
C PRO A 233 6.24 0.61 15.40
N ASN A 234 5.53 0.09 14.40
CA ASN A 234 6.10 -0.14 13.07
C ASN A 234 6.37 1.19 12.34
N ILE A 235 5.60 2.23 12.68
CA ILE A 235 5.81 3.57 12.14
C ILE A 235 7.06 4.18 12.76
N LEU A 236 7.24 4.07 14.08
CA LEU A 236 8.48 4.45 14.74
C LEU A 236 9.70 3.71 14.17
N LYS A 237 9.59 2.39 13.97
CA LYS A 237 10.66 1.60 13.33
C LYS A 237 11.02 2.13 11.94
N LYS A 238 10.02 2.54 11.15
CA LYS A 238 10.23 3.12 9.82
C LYS A 238 10.86 4.51 9.90
N LEU A 239 10.39 5.36 10.80
CA LEU A 239 10.93 6.70 11.03
C LEU A 239 12.37 6.67 11.51
N ASN A 240 12.75 5.73 12.38
CA ASN A 240 14.14 5.53 12.78
C ASN A 240 15.06 5.23 11.57
N GLY A 241 14.54 4.53 10.56
CA GLY A 241 15.24 4.37 9.28
C GLY A 241 15.45 5.70 8.55
N PHE A 242 14.42 6.55 8.51
CA PHE A 242 14.52 7.88 7.89
C PHE A 242 15.38 8.85 8.68
N ILE A 243 15.41 8.76 10.01
CA ILE A 243 16.31 9.53 10.87
C ILE A 243 17.77 9.19 10.52
N ASN A 244 18.10 7.90 10.43
CA ASN A 244 19.45 7.48 10.04
C ASN A 244 19.83 7.97 8.63
N GLU A 245 18.89 7.97 7.69
CA GLU A 245 19.12 8.50 6.34
C GLU A 245 19.25 10.03 6.32
N SER A 246 18.58 10.74 7.25
CA SER A 246 18.61 12.21 7.34
C SER A 246 19.98 12.78 7.69
N VAL A 247 20.89 11.95 8.23
CA VAL A 247 22.30 12.33 8.47
C VAL A 247 23.02 12.71 7.17
N LEU A 248 22.59 12.17 6.03
CA LEU A 248 23.12 12.51 4.71
C LEU A 248 22.49 13.77 4.11
N CYS A 249 21.58 14.42 4.84
CA CYS A 249 20.87 15.61 4.41
C CYS A 249 21.44 16.84 5.13
N HIS A 250 21.61 17.94 4.38
CA HIS A 250 22.04 19.22 4.94
C HIS A 250 20.98 20.29 4.67
N ALA A 251 20.31 20.74 5.74
CA ALA A 251 19.28 21.75 5.68
C ALA A 251 19.86 23.17 5.80
N ILE A 252 19.44 24.05 4.90
CA ILE A 252 19.76 25.47 4.86
C ILE A 252 18.44 26.23 5.01
N TYR A 253 18.35 27.04 6.05
CA TYR A 253 17.19 27.89 6.32
C TYR A 253 17.02 28.93 5.20
N ASN A 254 15.82 29.03 4.62
CA ASN A 254 15.53 30.01 3.56
C ASN A 254 14.35 30.94 3.90
N GLY A 255 13.95 31.01 5.17
CA GLY A 255 12.96 31.96 5.70
C GLY A 255 11.66 31.30 6.19
N SER A 256 11.05 31.90 7.21
CA SER A 256 9.85 31.40 7.90
C SER A 256 10.00 29.94 8.36
N ASP A 257 9.22 29.02 7.77
CA ASP A 257 9.28 27.58 8.02
C ASP A 257 9.78 26.79 6.80
N SER A 258 10.54 27.45 5.94
CA SER A 258 11.04 26.88 4.70
C SER A 258 12.55 26.61 4.75
N TYR A 259 12.97 25.55 4.06
CA TYR A 259 14.34 25.05 4.03
C TYR A 259 14.69 24.55 2.63
N GLU A 260 15.91 24.81 2.18
CA GLU A 260 16.54 24.05 1.11
C GLU A 260 17.37 22.92 1.75
N VAL A 261 17.14 21.68 1.33
CA VAL A 261 17.83 20.51 1.87
C VAL A 261 18.59 19.84 0.74
N SER A 262 19.92 19.83 0.84
CA SER A 262 20.73 19.00 -0.04
C SER A 262 20.75 17.56 0.45
N HIS A 263 20.61 16.61 -0.46
CA HIS A 263 20.76 15.19 -0.17
C HIS A 263 21.44 14.54 -1.37
N ARG A 264 22.73 14.21 -1.19
CA ARG A 264 23.63 13.80 -2.28
C ARG A 264 23.79 14.94 -3.29
N GLU A 265 23.56 14.67 -4.57
CA GLU A 265 23.68 15.63 -5.68
C GLU A 265 22.38 16.42 -5.93
N GLU A 266 21.30 16.07 -5.22
CA GLU A 266 19.97 16.65 -5.41
C GLU A 266 19.63 17.66 -4.31
N ARG A 267 18.76 18.61 -4.64
CA ARG A 267 18.25 19.62 -3.70
C ARG A 267 16.73 19.54 -3.61
N PHE A 268 16.22 19.69 -2.39
CA PHE A 268 14.81 19.59 -2.09
C PHE A 268 14.33 20.80 -1.30
N SER A 269 13.14 21.29 -1.62
CA SER A 269 12.49 22.36 -0.86
C SER A 269 11.56 21.72 0.17
N VAL A 270 11.71 22.10 1.43
CA VAL A 270 10.87 21.63 2.54
C VAL A 270 10.17 22.82 3.16
N ASN A 271 8.88 22.68 3.46
CA ASN A 271 8.13 23.66 4.23
C ASN A 271 7.43 22.95 5.40
N LEU A 272 7.80 23.33 6.63
CA LEU A 272 7.36 22.67 7.86
C LEU A 272 5.94 23.08 8.27
N ASP A 273 5.50 24.29 7.92
CA ASP A 273 4.15 24.79 8.22
C ASP A 273 3.09 24.03 7.42
N THR A 274 3.28 23.98 6.09
CA THR A 274 2.41 23.23 5.16
C THR A 274 2.67 21.73 5.15
N LYS A 275 3.69 21.26 5.88
CA LYS A 275 4.14 19.84 5.93
C LYS A 275 4.44 19.26 4.54
N THR A 276 5.15 20.02 3.70
CA THR A 276 5.47 19.63 2.33
C THR A 276 6.97 19.45 2.10
N CYS A 277 7.30 18.54 1.20
CA CYS A 277 8.64 18.40 0.63
C CYS A 277 8.53 18.27 -0.90
N SER A 278 9.46 18.85 -1.66
CA SER A 278 9.50 18.71 -3.12
C SER A 278 9.78 17.27 -3.57
N CYS A 279 10.28 16.41 -2.67
CA CYS A 279 10.36 14.96 -2.91
C CYS A 279 9.00 14.28 -2.86
N ARG A 280 7.93 14.95 -2.40
CA ARG A 280 6.53 14.49 -2.36
C ARG A 280 6.23 13.32 -1.40
N TYR A 281 7.25 12.65 -0.87
CA TYR A 281 7.07 11.49 0.00
C TYR A 281 6.30 11.82 1.29
N TRP A 282 6.52 13.00 1.87
CA TRP A 282 5.83 13.40 3.10
C TRP A 282 4.33 13.51 2.88
N GLN A 283 3.93 14.18 1.80
CA GLN A 283 2.51 14.35 1.44
C GLN A 283 1.82 13.04 1.05
N LEU A 284 2.55 12.10 0.45
CA LEU A 284 2.02 10.79 0.06
C LEU A 284 1.82 9.86 1.26
N SER A 285 2.84 9.79 2.11
CA SER A 285 2.88 8.83 3.20
C SER A 285 2.25 9.36 4.48
N GLY A 286 2.16 10.68 4.66
CA GLY A 286 1.85 11.30 5.95
C GLY A 286 2.99 11.20 6.96
N LEU A 287 4.20 10.80 6.55
CA LEU A 287 5.38 10.66 7.40
C LEU A 287 6.49 11.59 6.92
N PRO A 288 7.18 12.33 7.81
CA PRO A 288 8.30 13.17 7.39
C PRO A 288 9.37 12.31 6.72
N CYS A 289 9.74 12.70 5.49
CA CYS A 289 10.84 12.07 4.76
C CYS A 289 12.21 12.48 5.36
N PRO A 290 13.33 11.84 4.98
CA PRO A 290 14.66 12.21 5.48
C PRO A 290 14.97 13.71 5.35
N HIS A 291 14.52 14.35 4.26
CA HIS A 291 14.68 15.79 4.05
C HIS A 291 13.90 16.62 5.08
N ALA A 292 12.64 16.25 5.31
CA ALA A 292 11.79 16.90 6.31
C ALA A 292 12.34 16.71 7.71
N ILE A 293 12.83 15.52 8.05
CA ILE A 293 13.45 15.22 9.34
C ILE A 293 14.68 16.11 9.57
N SER A 294 15.53 16.30 8.56
CA SER A 294 16.70 17.20 8.64
C SER A 294 16.28 18.64 8.97
N ALA A 295 15.23 19.16 8.32
CA ALA A 295 14.68 20.49 8.61
C ALA A 295 14.01 20.57 10.00
N ILE A 296 13.26 19.54 10.42
CA ILE A 296 12.63 19.48 11.75
C ILE A 296 13.69 19.46 12.85
N HIS A 297 14.77 18.71 12.66
CA HIS A 297 15.88 18.64 13.61
C HIS A 297 16.53 20.01 13.80
N TRP A 298 16.69 20.77 12.70
CA TRP A 298 17.17 22.15 12.76
C TRP A 298 16.25 23.07 13.59
N LYS A 299 14.91 22.92 13.48
CA LYS A 299 13.94 23.81 14.14
C LYS A 299 13.62 23.44 15.60
N THR A 300 13.15 22.21 15.87
CA THR A 300 12.59 21.84 17.18
C THR A 300 12.95 20.43 17.66
N SER A 301 13.48 19.57 16.77
CA SER A 301 13.73 18.14 17.02
C SER A 301 12.52 17.30 17.44
N ARG A 302 11.30 17.85 17.47
CA ARG A 302 10.06 17.13 17.78
C ARG A 302 9.41 16.61 16.51
N LEU A 303 9.47 15.30 16.28
CA LEU A 303 8.91 14.67 15.06
C LEU A 303 7.42 14.38 15.15
N ASP A 304 6.88 14.14 16.35
CA ASP A 304 5.52 13.64 16.55
C ASP A 304 4.46 14.59 15.97
N ASP A 305 4.70 15.90 16.09
CA ASP A 305 3.82 16.96 15.60
C ASP A 305 3.71 16.99 14.04
N TYR A 306 4.61 16.28 13.36
CA TYR A 306 4.74 16.24 11.89
C TYR A 306 4.28 14.91 11.26
N ILE A 307 3.79 13.98 12.07
CA ILE A 307 3.25 12.68 11.64
C ILE A 307 1.73 12.78 11.45
N ALA A 308 1.20 12.17 10.38
CA ALA A 308 -0.24 12.12 10.16
C ALA A 308 -0.97 11.36 11.29
N SER A 309 -2.12 11.87 11.71
CA SER A 309 -2.88 11.36 12.86
C SER A 309 -3.29 9.88 12.74
N CYS A 310 -3.46 9.37 11.51
CA CYS A 310 -3.79 7.96 11.28
C CYS A 310 -2.72 6.96 11.76
N TYR A 311 -1.52 7.42 12.10
CA TYR A 311 -0.43 6.61 12.65
C TYR A 311 -0.37 6.60 14.18
N SER A 312 -1.26 7.35 14.83
CA SER A 312 -1.33 7.43 16.29
C SER A 312 -2.14 6.27 16.89
N ILE A 313 -1.87 5.96 18.15
CA ILE A 313 -2.53 4.89 18.93
C ILE A 313 -3.92 5.36 19.38
#